data_AF-A0A970QZL2-F1
#
_entry.id   AF-A0A970QZL2-F1
#
_cell.length_a   1.000
_cell.length_b   1.000
_cell.length_c   1.000
_cell.angle_alpha   90.00
_cell.angle_beta   90.00
_cell.angle_gamma   90.00
#
_symmetry.space_group_name_H-M   'P 1'
#
loop_
_entity.id
_entity.type
_entity.pdbx_description
1 polymer ?
#
loop_
_entity_poly.entity_id
_entity_poly.type
_entity_poly.pdbx_seq_one_letter_code
_entity_poly.pdbx_strand_id
1 'polypeptide(L)'
;MNFCRGITAFPSEVHRQVHIERIRMTPLETSLGGSSATVVGPVLADGCREMHAFFSSMFDRMYEQPELFGLPVYELERFTGGKKINALKQKYPKEADLIKSKTINSVTVYPYFLLRLFRSGEIKDGIYRIGRSEYDMLLSDFDRKRSSKKTETRLNFIAYDIRLSAFLALGLKIEETENGATVSYRHPNMLPAIRAMVLASQTVKTFGEESFRYCEFRILFGKFKPTYSDVVAPLDDAHRLLCDLAHTYLLSIKATPSSTTFWKVNYKYKGSQLAQISTEGSEMRLTITGTYHWDSPALINDRLAKMDDTTQKFALQNLKYCIACSASHGLGAFFTILGQRKRLCSGIHFLIRHRCTAEDIPQIKKLLMIRIGIIDNQS
;
A
#
# COMPACT_ATOMS: atom_id res chain seq x y z
N MET A 1 18.34 -10.91 5.28
CA MET A 1 17.27 -11.26 6.25
C MET A 1 16.10 -11.96 5.53
N ASN A 2 15.51 -13.03 6.09
CA ASN A 2 14.27 -13.60 5.52
C ASN A 2 13.07 -12.78 6.01
N PHE A 3 12.47 -11.97 5.13
CA PHE A 3 11.24 -11.23 5.42
C PHE A 3 10.06 -12.22 5.45
N CYS A 4 9.84 -12.85 6.60
CA CYS A 4 8.75 -13.80 6.80
C CYS A 4 7.39 -13.08 6.89
N ARG A 5 6.39 -13.57 6.16
CA ARG A 5 5.05 -12.96 6.07
C ARG A 5 4.25 -12.98 7.39
N GLY A 6 4.66 -13.79 8.37
CA GLY A 6 4.01 -13.92 9.68
C GLY A 6 4.59 -13.08 10.82
N ILE A 7 5.50 -12.14 10.56
CA ILE A 7 6.09 -11.31 11.62
C ILE A 7 5.04 -10.31 12.12
N THR A 8 4.77 -10.33 13.43
CA THR A 8 3.79 -9.45 14.10
C THR A 8 4.42 -8.47 15.08
N ALA A 9 5.69 -8.68 15.45
CA ALA A 9 6.44 -7.81 16.34
C ALA A 9 7.60 -7.14 15.59
N PHE A 10 7.71 -5.82 15.73
CA PHE A 10 8.73 -5.01 15.07
C PHE A 10 9.44 -4.13 16.10
N PRO A 11 10.74 -3.83 15.92
CA PRO A 11 11.47 -2.93 16.81
C PRO A 11 10.85 -1.53 16.85
N SER A 12 10.33 -1.05 15.72
CA SER A 12 9.56 0.21 15.63
C SER A 12 8.60 0.17 14.44
N GLU A 13 7.68 1.14 14.37
CA GLU A 13 6.78 1.34 13.24
C GLU A 13 7.56 1.61 11.95
N VAL A 14 8.73 2.26 12.01
CA VAL A 14 9.60 2.40 10.83
C VAL A 14 10.02 1.03 10.31
N HIS A 15 10.48 0.12 11.17
CA HIS A 15 10.83 -1.25 10.77
C HIS A 15 9.62 -2.01 10.22
N ARG A 16 8.44 -1.81 10.84
CA ARG A 16 7.18 -2.36 10.32
C ARG A 16 6.92 -1.86 8.90
N GLN A 17 7.06 -0.56 8.65
CA GLN A 17 6.86 0.02 7.31
C GLN A 17 7.88 -0.50 6.30
N VAL A 18 9.17 -0.60 6.65
CA VAL A 18 10.19 -1.22 5.78
C VAL A 18 9.81 -2.65 5.44
N HIS A 19 9.38 -3.44 6.43
CA HIS A 19 8.92 -4.81 6.21
C HIS A 19 7.71 -4.87 5.27
N ILE A 20 6.69 -4.03 5.47
CA ILE A 20 5.51 -3.95 4.60
C ILE A 20 5.91 -3.67 3.14
N GLU A 21 6.81 -2.72 2.93
CA GLU A 21 7.28 -2.38 1.58
C GLU A 21 8.04 -3.52 0.93
N ARG A 22 8.88 -4.20 1.72
CA ARG A 22 9.68 -5.34 1.24
C ARG A 22 8.83 -6.54 0.83
N ILE A 23 7.80 -6.89 1.61
CA ILE A 23 6.92 -8.04 1.30
C ILE A 23 5.92 -7.74 0.17
N ARG A 24 5.73 -6.47 -0.17
CA ARG A 24 4.90 -6.03 -1.31
C ARG A 24 5.63 -6.08 -2.63
N MET A 25 6.96 -6.23 -2.64
CA MET A 25 7.70 -6.48 -3.87
C MET A 25 7.19 -7.77 -4.53
N THR A 26 6.81 -7.69 -5.81
CA THR A 26 6.35 -8.84 -6.57
C THR A 26 7.55 -9.80 -6.78
N PRO A 27 7.43 -11.09 -6.44
CA PRO A 27 8.50 -12.06 -6.69
C PRO A 27 8.89 -12.13 -8.17
N LEU A 28 10.18 -12.33 -8.45
CA LEU A 28 10.72 -12.35 -9.82
C LEU A 28 10.03 -13.40 -10.69
N GLU A 29 9.79 -14.59 -10.16
CA GLU A 29 9.11 -15.69 -10.84
C GLU A 29 7.66 -15.36 -11.17
N THR A 30 7.02 -14.47 -10.41
CA THR A 30 5.66 -14.00 -10.70
C THR A 30 5.69 -12.87 -11.73
N SER A 31 6.62 -11.93 -11.55
CA SER A 31 6.66 -10.70 -12.33
C SER A 31 7.33 -10.86 -13.70
N LEU A 32 8.25 -11.82 -13.84
CA LEU A 32 8.97 -12.17 -15.08
C LEU A 32 8.66 -13.61 -15.54
N GLY A 33 7.72 -14.29 -14.88
CA GLY A 33 7.37 -15.67 -15.20
C GLY A 33 6.64 -15.83 -16.54
N GLY A 34 6.80 -17.00 -17.15
CA GLY A 34 6.00 -17.57 -18.26
C GLY A 34 5.82 -16.67 -19.48
N SER A 35 6.44 -17.01 -20.62
CA SER A 35 6.24 -16.34 -21.93
C SER A 35 6.67 -14.88 -22.05
N SER A 36 6.97 -14.22 -20.94
CA SER A 36 7.19 -12.79 -20.84
C SER A 36 8.68 -12.39 -20.98
N ALA A 37 9.61 -13.23 -20.49
CA ALA A 37 11.04 -13.08 -20.74
C ALA A 37 11.42 -13.13 -22.24
N THR A 38 10.66 -13.89 -23.04
CA THR A 38 10.80 -13.94 -24.51
C THR A 38 10.36 -12.64 -25.20
N VAL A 39 9.58 -11.78 -24.55
CA VAL A 39 9.00 -10.56 -25.15
C VAL A 39 9.89 -9.33 -24.99
N VAL A 40 10.65 -9.20 -23.89
CA VAL A 40 11.52 -8.02 -23.61
C VAL A 40 13.00 -8.28 -23.90
N GLY A 41 13.35 -9.52 -24.26
CA GLY A 41 14.72 -9.92 -24.56
C GLY A 41 15.59 -10.14 -23.31
N PRO A 42 16.72 -10.85 -23.45
CA PRO A 42 17.54 -11.30 -22.33
C PRO A 42 18.15 -10.15 -21.52
N VAL A 43 18.64 -9.09 -22.18
CA VAL A 43 19.30 -7.95 -21.54
C VAL A 43 18.38 -7.19 -20.60
N LEU A 44 17.14 -6.93 -21.02
CA LEU A 44 16.16 -6.23 -20.18
C LEU A 44 15.67 -7.13 -19.04
N ALA A 45 15.54 -8.44 -19.27
CA ALA A 45 15.22 -9.39 -18.21
C ALA A 45 16.33 -9.44 -17.14
N ASP A 46 17.60 -9.43 -17.53
CA ASP A 46 18.74 -9.33 -16.62
C ASP A 46 18.74 -8.01 -15.85
N GLY A 47 18.47 -6.89 -16.54
CA GLY A 47 18.29 -5.59 -15.89
C GLY A 47 17.13 -5.57 -14.87
N CYS A 48 16.02 -6.25 -15.15
CA CYS A 48 14.91 -6.41 -14.19
C CYS A 48 15.32 -7.23 -12.96
N ARG A 49 16.12 -8.29 -13.13
CA ARG A 49 16.68 -9.06 -12.02
C ARG A 49 17.62 -8.20 -11.17
N GLU A 50 18.49 -7.41 -11.81
CA GLU A 50 19.38 -6.46 -11.14
C GLU A 50 18.59 -5.38 -10.37
N MET A 51 17.53 -4.82 -10.98
CA MET A 51 16.64 -3.86 -10.32
C MET A 51 15.95 -4.49 -9.10
N HIS A 52 15.39 -5.68 -9.22
CA HIS A 52 14.77 -6.37 -8.09
C HIS A 52 15.77 -6.65 -6.96
N ALA A 53 17.00 -7.07 -7.30
CA ALA A 53 18.07 -7.28 -6.33
C ALA A 53 18.47 -5.98 -5.63
N PHE A 54 18.56 -4.86 -6.37
CA PHE A 54 18.84 -3.55 -5.81
C PHE A 54 17.75 -3.10 -4.82
N PHE A 55 16.47 -3.16 -5.20
CA PHE A 55 15.36 -2.78 -4.32
C PHE A 55 15.28 -3.69 -3.08
N SER A 56 15.51 -4.99 -3.26
CA SER A 56 15.59 -5.94 -2.14
C SER A 56 16.70 -5.55 -1.18
N SER A 57 17.92 -5.32 -1.68
CA SER A 57 19.07 -4.91 -0.86
C SER A 57 18.84 -3.57 -0.16
N MET A 58 18.18 -2.62 -0.84
CA MET A 58 17.82 -1.33 -0.26
C MET A 58 16.93 -1.49 0.97
N PHE A 59 15.83 -2.25 0.85
CA PHE A 59 14.91 -2.46 1.97
C PHE A 59 15.51 -3.33 3.07
N ASP A 60 16.31 -4.35 2.72
CA ASP A 60 17.04 -5.15 3.70
C ASP A 60 17.97 -4.25 4.54
N ARG A 61 18.74 -3.36 3.90
CA ARG A 61 19.60 -2.40 4.61
C ARG A 61 18.85 -1.31 5.35
N MET A 62 17.70 -0.85 4.85
CA MET A 62 16.83 0.07 5.61
C MET A 62 16.34 -0.55 6.91
N TYR A 63 16.14 -1.87 6.94
CA TYR A 63 15.72 -2.58 8.13
C TYR A 63 16.88 -2.81 9.09
N GLU A 64 18.06 -3.20 8.58
CA GLU A 64 19.24 -3.54 9.38
C GLU A 64 20.00 -2.29 9.88
N GLN A 65 20.01 -1.22 9.09
CA GLN A 65 20.81 0.01 9.29
C GLN A 65 19.99 1.27 8.95
N PRO A 66 18.84 1.50 9.63
CA PRO A 66 17.92 2.60 9.30
C PRO A 66 18.55 3.99 9.38
N GLU A 67 19.60 4.17 10.19
CA GLU A 67 20.36 5.41 10.33
C GLU A 67 21.11 5.81 9.05
N LEU A 68 21.59 4.83 8.26
CA LEU A 68 22.22 5.10 6.96
C LEU A 68 21.24 5.75 5.98
N PHE A 69 19.95 5.51 6.18
CA PHE A 69 18.87 6.05 5.37
C PHE A 69 18.18 7.26 6.02
N GLY A 70 18.70 7.74 7.16
CA GLY A 70 18.12 8.85 7.93
C GLY A 70 16.71 8.57 8.46
N LEU A 71 16.31 7.31 8.62
CA LEU A 71 14.94 6.97 8.96
C LEU A 71 14.61 7.41 10.41
N PRO A 72 13.38 7.91 10.65
CA PRO A 72 12.95 8.47 11.94
C PRO A 72 12.57 7.38 12.96
N VAL A 73 13.50 6.47 13.26
CA VAL A 73 13.24 5.35 14.17
C VAL A 73 12.84 5.87 15.55
N TYR A 74 11.83 5.23 16.17
CA TYR A 74 11.30 5.56 17.49
C TYR A 74 10.63 6.93 17.63
N GLU A 75 10.54 7.76 16.58
CA GLU A 75 9.89 9.07 16.69
C GLU A 75 8.39 8.93 16.98
N LEU A 76 7.70 8.01 16.31
CA LEU A 76 6.28 7.78 16.54
C LEU A 76 6.02 7.18 17.92
N GLU A 77 6.84 6.24 18.35
CA GLU A 77 6.78 5.59 19.66
C GLU A 77 6.97 6.61 20.78
N ARG A 78 7.97 7.49 20.65
CA ARG A 78 8.22 8.58 21.61
C ARG A 78 7.04 9.54 21.68
N PHE A 79 6.51 9.96 20.52
CA PHE A 79 5.33 10.82 20.47
C PHE A 79 4.10 10.13 21.09
N THR A 80 3.94 8.84 20.84
CA THR A 80 2.77 8.09 21.31
C THR A 80 2.82 7.76 22.79
N GLY A 81 4.01 7.53 23.36
CA GLY A 81 4.18 7.14 24.77
C GLY A 81 3.30 5.93 25.14
N GLY A 82 3.16 4.98 24.22
CA GLY A 82 2.29 3.79 24.37
C GLY A 82 0.78 4.03 24.14
N LYS A 83 0.34 5.28 23.90
CA LYS A 83 -1.06 5.58 23.60
C LYS A 83 -1.37 5.33 22.13
N LYS A 84 -2.63 5.01 21.82
CA LYS A 84 -3.10 4.93 20.42
C LYS A 84 -2.96 6.30 19.75
N ILE A 85 -2.33 6.33 18.58
CA ILE A 85 -2.12 7.57 17.81
C ILE A 85 -3.42 8.37 17.58
N ASN A 86 -4.55 7.68 17.43
CA ASN A 86 -5.86 8.30 17.20
C ASN A 86 -6.33 9.13 18.40
N ALA A 87 -5.97 8.73 19.63
CA ALA A 87 -6.28 9.52 20.82
C ALA A 87 -5.45 10.81 20.86
N LEU A 88 -4.17 10.71 20.51
CA LEU A 88 -3.29 11.87 20.44
C LEU A 88 -3.64 12.82 19.31
N LYS A 89 -4.12 12.29 18.19
CA LYS A 89 -4.59 13.08 17.06
C LYS A 89 -5.78 13.98 17.40
N GLN A 90 -6.64 13.57 18.35
CA GLN A 90 -7.73 14.43 18.82
C GLN A 90 -7.20 15.63 19.62
N LYS A 91 -6.05 15.48 20.29
CA LYS A 91 -5.43 16.52 21.12
C LYS A 91 -4.43 17.39 20.33
N TYR A 92 -3.66 16.77 19.42
CA TYR A 92 -2.56 17.37 18.66
C TYR A 92 -2.65 16.96 17.18
N PRO A 93 -3.68 17.39 16.43
CA PRO A 93 -3.97 16.86 15.09
C PRO A 93 -2.85 17.09 14.08
N LYS A 94 -2.28 18.30 14.03
CA LYS A 94 -1.23 18.65 13.06
C LYS A 94 0.07 17.88 13.31
N GLU A 95 0.48 17.78 14.57
CA GLU A 95 1.70 17.09 14.98
C GLU A 95 1.58 15.58 14.78
N ALA A 96 0.46 14.98 15.20
CA ALA A 96 0.20 13.56 14.98
C ALA A 96 0.19 13.20 13.48
N ASP A 97 -0.41 14.05 12.64
CA ASP A 97 -0.41 13.86 11.19
C ASP A 97 0.98 14.00 10.57
N LEU A 98 1.78 14.97 11.05
CA LEU A 98 3.15 15.16 10.60
C LEU A 98 4.04 13.96 10.94
N ILE A 99 4.05 13.53 12.20
CA ILE A 99 4.89 12.42 12.66
C ILE A 99 4.48 11.12 11.97
N LYS A 100 3.18 10.84 11.89
CA LYS A 100 2.69 9.67 11.14
C LYS A 100 3.13 9.70 9.68
N SER A 101 2.99 10.84 9.03
CA SER A 101 3.39 11.00 7.63
C SER A 101 4.90 10.85 7.46
N LYS A 102 5.70 11.38 8.39
CA LYS A 102 7.17 11.23 8.39
C LYS A 102 7.55 9.75 8.51
N THR A 103 6.99 9.02 9.48
CA THR A 103 7.24 7.59 9.70
C THR A 103 6.87 6.72 8.50
N ILE A 104 5.71 6.97 7.88
CA ILE A 104 5.25 6.15 6.73
C ILE A 104 5.99 6.52 5.45
N ASN A 105 6.14 7.82 5.16
CA ASN A 105 6.65 8.25 3.86
C ASN A 105 8.18 8.17 3.77
N SER A 106 8.92 8.20 4.89
CA SER A 106 10.40 8.13 4.88
C SER A 106 10.93 6.86 4.23
N VAL A 107 10.20 5.73 4.33
CA VAL A 107 10.59 4.47 3.68
C VAL A 107 10.40 4.55 2.16
N THR A 108 9.38 5.28 1.70
CA THR A 108 8.98 5.36 0.29
C THR A 108 9.70 6.44 -0.51
N VAL A 109 10.45 7.32 0.17
CA VAL A 109 11.12 8.47 -0.46
C VAL A 109 12.20 8.03 -1.45
N TYR A 110 12.89 6.90 -1.19
CA TYR A 110 13.98 6.40 -2.04
C TYR A 110 13.47 5.82 -3.36
N PRO A 111 12.50 4.87 -3.38
CA PRO A 111 11.81 4.48 -4.61
C PRO A 111 11.27 5.66 -5.40
N TYR A 112 10.65 6.63 -4.72
CA TYR A 112 10.07 7.79 -5.39
C TYR A 112 11.13 8.72 -5.98
N PHE A 113 12.25 8.93 -5.27
CA PHE A 113 13.38 9.69 -5.79
C PHE A 113 13.95 9.04 -7.05
N LEU A 114 14.18 7.72 -7.05
CA LEU A 114 14.63 6.99 -8.24
C LEU A 114 13.62 7.10 -9.39
N LEU A 115 12.32 6.95 -9.11
CA LEU A 115 11.28 7.13 -10.12
C LEU A 115 11.37 8.53 -10.77
N ARG A 116 11.55 9.59 -9.98
CA ARG A 116 11.68 10.96 -10.49
C ARG A 116 13.00 11.18 -11.24
N LEU A 117 14.12 10.73 -10.67
CA LEU A 117 15.45 10.81 -11.26
C LEU A 117 15.48 10.18 -12.65
N PHE A 118 14.91 8.97 -12.78
CA PHE A 118 14.85 8.21 -14.04
C PHE A 118 13.76 8.67 -15.01
N ARG A 119 12.86 9.58 -14.59
CA ARG A 119 11.93 10.31 -15.47
C ARG A 119 12.63 11.46 -16.19
N SER A 120 13.55 12.13 -15.51
CA SER A 120 14.15 13.41 -15.90
C SER A 120 15.32 13.35 -16.88
N GLY A 121 15.69 12.17 -17.39
CA GLY A 121 16.89 12.00 -18.18
C GLY A 121 16.83 10.79 -19.11
N GLU A 122 18.00 10.44 -19.65
CA GLU A 122 18.15 9.44 -20.70
C GLU A 122 19.44 8.64 -20.55
N ILE A 123 19.51 7.49 -21.22
CA ILE A 123 20.73 6.68 -21.29
C ILE A 123 21.40 6.98 -22.62
N LYS A 124 22.66 7.42 -22.55
CA LYS A 124 23.50 7.64 -23.72
C LYS A 124 24.89 7.09 -23.44
N ASP A 125 25.40 6.25 -24.36
CA ASP A 125 26.69 5.57 -24.23
C ASP A 125 26.82 4.72 -22.94
N GLY A 126 25.72 4.11 -22.49
CA GLY A 126 25.69 3.31 -21.26
C GLY A 126 25.69 4.13 -19.95
N ILE A 127 25.70 5.46 -20.03
CA ILE A 127 25.63 6.37 -18.89
C ILE A 127 24.25 7.03 -18.86
N TYR A 128 23.60 7.02 -17.70
CA TYR A 128 22.36 7.78 -17.53
C TYR A 128 22.70 9.24 -17.22
N ARG A 129 22.14 10.17 -17.99
CA ARG A 129 22.44 11.61 -17.94
C ARG A 129 21.15 12.40 -17.72
N ILE A 130 21.24 13.46 -16.90
CA ILE A 130 20.17 14.40 -16.59
C ILE A 130 20.69 15.80 -16.91
N GLY A 131 19.92 16.58 -17.67
CA GLY A 131 20.25 17.96 -17.98
C GLY A 131 20.17 18.87 -16.74
N ARG A 132 20.91 19.99 -16.76
CA ARG A 132 21.01 20.92 -15.63
C ARG A 132 19.66 21.43 -15.17
N SER A 133 18.80 21.86 -16.11
CA SER A 133 17.47 22.38 -15.77
C SER A 133 16.59 21.32 -15.11
N GLU A 134 16.58 20.10 -15.62
CA GLU A 134 15.81 18.98 -15.10
C GLU A 134 16.32 18.52 -13.73
N TYR A 135 17.64 18.54 -13.53
CA TYR A 135 18.27 18.21 -12.27
C TYR A 135 17.98 19.28 -11.21
N ASP A 136 18.06 20.56 -11.53
CA ASP A 136 17.72 21.65 -10.61
C ASP A 136 16.25 21.62 -10.20
N MET A 137 15.34 21.31 -11.15
CA MET A 137 13.92 21.08 -10.85
C MET A 137 13.75 19.90 -9.89
N LEU A 138 14.41 18.77 -10.17
CA LEU A 138 14.42 17.61 -9.28
C LEU A 138 14.89 18.01 -7.87
N LEU A 139 16.00 18.73 -7.73
CA LEU A 139 16.48 19.14 -6.40
C LEU A 139 15.49 20.06 -5.69
N SER A 140 14.85 20.97 -6.43
CA SER A 140 13.88 21.91 -5.85
C SER A 140 12.62 21.23 -5.30
N ASP A 141 12.18 20.12 -5.90
CA ASP A 141 11.06 19.31 -5.41
C ASP A 141 11.38 18.62 -4.07
N PHE A 142 12.67 18.44 -3.78
CA PHE A 142 13.17 17.75 -2.59
C PHE A 142 13.82 18.71 -1.57
N ASP A 143 13.74 20.03 -1.81
CA ASP A 143 14.16 21.07 -0.89
C ASP A 143 12.98 21.60 -0.07
N ARG A 144 13.19 21.71 1.24
CA ARG A 144 12.20 22.10 2.25
C ARG A 144 11.74 23.55 2.08
N LYS A 145 12.52 24.40 1.39
CA LYS A 145 12.30 25.86 1.31
C LYS A 145 11.26 26.32 0.28
N ARG A 146 10.87 25.50 -0.71
CA ARG A 146 10.00 25.93 -1.84
C ARG A 146 8.62 25.28 -1.94
N SER A 147 8.33 24.22 -1.18
CA SER A 147 7.06 23.49 -1.31
C SER A 147 5.86 24.22 -0.66
N SER A 148 5.13 25.02 -1.44
CA SER A 148 3.85 25.64 -1.05
C SER A 148 2.64 24.68 -1.16
N LYS A 149 2.81 23.49 -1.76
CA LYS A 149 1.75 22.50 -1.94
C LYS A 149 1.79 21.41 -0.87
N LYS A 150 0.65 21.23 -0.16
CA LYS A 150 0.45 20.19 0.87
C LYS A 150 0.84 18.77 0.42
N THR A 151 0.74 18.46 -0.88
CA THR A 151 0.95 17.13 -1.44
C THR A 151 2.42 16.72 -1.60
N GLU A 152 3.35 17.68 -1.64
CA GLU A 152 4.79 17.48 -1.87
C GLU A 152 5.61 17.34 -0.58
N THR A 153 4.95 17.44 0.58
CA THR A 153 5.55 17.19 1.91
C THR A 153 6.08 15.77 2.13
N ARG A 154 5.85 14.83 1.21
CA ARG A 154 6.36 13.45 1.30
C ARG A 154 7.88 13.34 1.17
N LEU A 155 8.53 14.34 0.56
CA LEU A 155 9.88 14.18 0.01
C LEU A 155 10.98 14.89 0.82
N ASN A 156 10.60 15.74 1.77
CA ASN A 156 11.53 16.62 2.48
C ASN A 156 11.89 16.12 3.88
N PHE A 157 11.54 14.87 4.22
CA PHE A 157 11.82 14.31 5.55
C PHE A 157 13.27 13.85 5.72
N ILE A 158 13.93 13.48 4.63
CA ILE A 158 15.32 13.01 4.59
C ILE A 158 16.13 14.04 3.81
N ALA A 159 17.31 14.40 4.32
CA ALA A 159 18.19 15.35 3.64
C ALA A 159 18.79 14.75 2.35
N TYR A 160 19.16 15.60 1.39
CA TYR A 160 19.62 15.17 0.08
C TYR A 160 20.93 14.38 0.11
N ASP A 161 21.91 14.90 0.85
CA ASP A 161 23.21 14.30 1.14
C ASP A 161 23.11 12.91 1.77
N ILE A 162 22.17 12.72 2.70
CA ILE A 162 21.89 11.40 3.31
C ILE A 162 21.41 10.43 2.24
N ARG A 163 20.48 10.87 1.36
CA ARG A 163 19.98 10.01 0.27
C ARG A 163 21.09 9.59 -0.69
N LEU A 164 21.93 10.52 -1.12
CA LEU A 164 23.07 10.23 -1.99
C LEU A 164 24.05 9.24 -1.35
N SER A 165 24.35 9.43 -0.07
CA SER A 165 25.23 8.54 0.68
C SER A 165 24.67 7.12 0.76
N ALA A 166 23.36 6.99 1.00
CA ALA A 166 22.69 5.69 1.01
C ALA A 166 22.70 5.00 -0.35
N PHE A 167 22.45 5.74 -1.45
CA PHE A 167 22.55 5.18 -2.81
C PHE A 167 23.96 4.73 -3.14
N LEU A 168 24.97 5.55 -2.80
CA LEU A 168 26.37 5.21 -3.00
C LEU A 168 26.74 3.92 -2.25
N ALA A 169 26.28 3.78 -1.01
CA ALA A 169 26.49 2.58 -0.21
C ALA A 169 25.82 1.33 -0.82
N LEU A 170 24.78 1.49 -1.64
CA LEU A 170 24.14 0.43 -2.42
C LEU A 170 24.80 0.20 -3.80
N GLY A 171 25.82 0.99 -4.15
CA GLY A 171 26.57 0.92 -5.40
C GLY A 171 26.01 1.79 -6.53
N LEU A 172 25.01 2.64 -6.26
CA LEU A 172 24.43 3.60 -7.21
C LEU A 172 25.04 4.98 -6.96
N LYS A 173 25.88 5.44 -7.88
CA LYS A 173 26.55 6.74 -7.80
C LYS A 173 25.78 7.76 -8.63
N ILE A 174 25.47 8.90 -8.02
CA ILE A 174 24.89 10.07 -8.68
C ILE A 174 25.92 11.20 -8.54
N GLU A 175 26.48 11.65 -9.65
CA GLU A 175 27.49 12.70 -9.67
C GLU A 175 26.93 13.95 -10.30
N GLU A 176 27.05 15.07 -9.60
CA GLU A 176 26.75 16.37 -10.19
C GLU A 176 27.87 16.79 -11.14
N THR A 177 27.47 17.39 -12.26
CA THR A 177 28.35 17.91 -13.31
C THR A 177 27.89 19.31 -13.66
N GLU A 178 28.73 20.06 -14.39
CA GLU A 178 28.35 21.38 -14.90
C GLU A 178 27.07 21.35 -15.75
N ASN A 179 26.83 20.22 -16.43
CA ASN A 179 25.70 20.02 -17.33
C ASN A 179 24.48 19.34 -16.67
N GLY A 180 24.48 19.13 -15.35
CA GLY A 180 23.41 18.46 -14.61
C GLY A 180 23.95 17.31 -13.77
N ALA A 181 23.55 16.07 -14.07
CA ALA A 181 24.02 14.91 -13.30
C ALA A 181 24.21 13.65 -14.16
N THR A 182 25.14 12.80 -13.74
CA THR A 182 25.34 11.46 -14.27
C THR A 182 25.00 10.42 -13.22
N VAL A 183 24.48 9.27 -13.65
CA VAL A 183 24.17 8.14 -12.79
C VAL A 183 24.90 6.91 -13.33
N SER A 184 25.62 6.24 -12.44
CA SER A 184 26.30 4.96 -12.71
C SER A 184 25.95 3.93 -11.63
N TYR A 185 25.93 2.66 -12.03
CA TYR A 185 25.66 1.54 -11.12
C TYR A 185 26.62 0.40 -11.40
N ARG A 186 27.01 -0.32 -10.34
CA ARG A 186 27.92 -1.48 -10.42
C ARG A 186 27.41 -2.59 -11.36
N HIS A 187 26.10 -2.69 -11.59
CA HIS A 187 25.50 -3.59 -12.57
C HIS A 187 24.77 -2.77 -13.66
N PRO A 188 25.38 -2.53 -14.83
CA PRO A 188 24.90 -1.49 -15.74
C PRO A 188 23.53 -1.79 -16.37
N ASN A 189 23.08 -3.05 -16.44
CA ASN A 189 21.81 -3.42 -17.08
C ASN A 189 20.59 -2.93 -16.26
N MET A 190 20.77 -2.65 -14.96
CA MET A 190 19.74 -2.06 -14.12
C MET A 190 19.27 -0.70 -14.66
N LEU A 191 20.18 0.14 -15.18
CA LEU A 191 19.82 1.51 -15.60
C LEU A 191 18.81 1.48 -16.77
N PRO A 192 19.03 0.70 -17.86
CA PRO A 192 18.02 0.46 -18.88
C PRO A 192 16.70 -0.08 -18.34
N ALA A 193 16.72 -1.03 -17.41
CA ALA A 193 15.50 -1.61 -16.85
C ALA A 193 14.70 -0.61 -16.03
N ILE A 194 15.36 0.17 -15.17
CA ILE A 194 14.71 1.26 -14.42
C ILE A 194 14.08 2.26 -15.40
N ARG A 195 14.81 2.68 -16.45
CA ARG A 195 14.27 3.61 -17.45
C ARG A 195 13.05 3.04 -18.17
N ALA A 196 13.10 1.78 -18.61
CA ALA A 196 11.97 1.11 -19.23
C ALA A 196 10.75 1.03 -18.30
N MET A 197 10.96 0.68 -17.03
CA MET A 197 9.91 0.65 -16.00
C MET A 197 9.30 2.02 -15.74
N VAL A 198 10.13 3.07 -15.69
CA VAL A 198 9.66 4.44 -15.55
C VAL A 198 8.76 4.83 -16.72
N LEU A 199 9.17 4.56 -17.96
CA LEU A 199 8.36 4.87 -19.14
C LEU A 199 7.05 4.08 -19.16
N ALA A 200 7.09 2.78 -18.87
CA ALA A 200 5.90 1.94 -18.78
C ALA A 200 4.95 2.43 -17.66
N SER A 201 5.48 2.89 -16.52
CA SER A 201 4.68 3.45 -15.42
C SER A 201 3.81 4.64 -15.85
N GLN A 202 4.26 5.44 -16.82
CA GLN A 202 3.52 6.60 -17.29
C GLN A 202 2.30 6.22 -18.14
N THR A 203 2.30 5.03 -18.72
CA THR A 203 1.19 4.54 -19.57
C THR A 203 -0.02 4.09 -18.75
N VAL A 204 0.14 3.86 -17.44
CA VAL A 204 -0.89 3.35 -16.54
C VAL A 204 -1.07 4.27 -15.34
N LYS A 205 -1.92 5.30 -15.49
CA LYS A 205 -2.12 6.37 -14.49
C LYS A 205 -2.43 5.86 -13.06
N THR A 206 -3.20 4.79 -12.93
CA THR A 206 -3.66 4.30 -11.62
C THR A 206 -2.61 3.45 -10.89
N PHE A 207 -1.68 2.82 -11.62
CA PHE A 207 -0.85 1.72 -11.10
C PHE A 207 0.65 1.89 -11.35
N GLY A 208 1.04 2.84 -12.20
CA GLY A 208 2.41 2.93 -12.68
C GLY A 208 3.44 3.09 -11.58
N GLU A 209 3.20 4.03 -10.66
CA GLU A 209 4.15 4.31 -9.57
C GLU A 209 4.28 3.12 -8.62
N GLU A 210 3.17 2.42 -8.35
CA GLU A 210 3.16 1.17 -7.57
C GLU A 210 3.91 0.06 -8.30
N SER A 211 3.74 -0.03 -9.63
CA SER A 211 4.42 -1.04 -10.43
C SER A 211 5.94 -0.86 -10.42
N PHE A 212 6.40 0.40 -10.49
CA PHE A 212 7.82 0.73 -10.32
C PHE A 212 8.33 0.36 -8.93
N ARG A 213 7.63 0.82 -7.89
CA ARG A 213 8.01 0.65 -6.48
C ARG A 213 8.06 -0.83 -6.06
N TYR A 214 7.15 -1.65 -6.58
CA TYR A 214 7.03 -3.06 -6.21
C TYR A 214 7.68 -4.01 -7.21
N CYS A 215 8.45 -3.49 -8.17
CA CYS A 215 9.09 -4.30 -9.20
C CYS A 215 8.09 -5.19 -9.98
N GLU A 216 6.91 -4.63 -10.30
CA GLU A 216 5.91 -5.28 -11.13
C GLU A 216 6.23 -5.08 -12.62
N PHE A 217 7.16 -5.89 -13.11
CA PHE A 217 7.62 -5.92 -14.48
C PHE A 217 6.55 -6.36 -15.49
N ARG A 218 5.38 -6.90 -15.08
CA ARG A 218 4.31 -7.22 -16.04
C ARG A 218 3.81 -6.04 -16.84
N ILE A 219 4.00 -4.81 -16.31
CA ILE A 219 3.70 -3.57 -17.02
C ILE A 219 4.58 -3.35 -18.27
N LEU A 220 5.75 -3.98 -18.36
CA LEU A 220 6.62 -3.91 -19.53
C LEU A 220 6.08 -4.69 -20.72
N PHE A 221 5.22 -5.70 -20.47
CA PHE A 221 4.64 -6.54 -21.54
C PHE A 221 3.27 -6.03 -22.01
N GLY A 222 2.74 -4.95 -21.41
CA GLY A 222 1.46 -4.36 -21.81
C GLY A 222 0.70 -3.72 -20.64
N LYS A 223 -0.58 -3.40 -20.88
CA LYS A 223 -1.47 -2.83 -19.86
C LYS A 223 -1.75 -3.86 -18.76
N PHE A 224 -0.93 -3.87 -17.71
CA PHE A 224 -1.12 -4.72 -16.55
C PHE A 224 -2.14 -4.12 -15.58
N LYS A 225 -2.99 -5.00 -15.00
CA LYS A 225 -3.91 -4.68 -13.92
C LYS A 225 -3.78 -5.76 -12.84
N PRO A 226 -3.59 -5.40 -11.56
CA PRO A 226 -3.54 -6.37 -10.47
C PRO A 226 -4.80 -7.23 -10.41
N THR A 227 -4.61 -8.51 -10.08
CA THR A 227 -5.66 -9.49 -9.85
C THR A 227 -5.89 -9.68 -8.34
N TYR A 228 -6.80 -10.58 -7.98
CA TYR A 228 -6.98 -10.99 -6.60
C TYR A 228 -5.70 -11.62 -6.02
N SER A 229 -5.07 -12.52 -6.77
CA SER A 229 -3.87 -13.24 -6.35
C SER A 229 -2.72 -12.28 -6.01
N ASP A 230 -2.58 -11.19 -6.78
CA ASP A 230 -1.56 -10.17 -6.53
C ASP A 230 -1.81 -9.43 -5.21
N VAL A 231 -3.08 -9.16 -4.87
CA VAL A 231 -3.45 -8.42 -3.65
C VAL A 231 -3.19 -9.24 -2.38
N VAL A 232 -3.43 -10.56 -2.42
CA VAL A 232 -3.30 -11.45 -1.24
C VAL A 232 -1.92 -12.11 -1.12
N ALA A 233 -1.06 -11.97 -2.14
CA ALA A 233 0.29 -12.54 -2.13
C ALA A 233 1.15 -12.20 -0.89
N PRO A 234 1.04 -11.01 -0.27
CA PRO A 234 1.82 -10.68 0.93
C PRO A 234 1.35 -11.38 2.23
N LEU A 235 0.19 -12.03 2.23
CA LEU A 235 -0.38 -12.67 3.41
C LEU A 235 0.30 -14.01 3.74
N ASP A 236 0.22 -14.42 5.01
CA ASP A 236 0.52 -15.80 5.40
C ASP A 236 -0.61 -16.77 4.96
N ASP A 237 -0.35 -18.07 5.08
CA ASP A 237 -1.26 -19.11 4.59
C ASP A 237 -2.62 -19.10 5.32
N ALA A 238 -2.63 -18.79 6.62
CA ALA A 238 -3.86 -18.77 7.42
C ALA A 238 -4.77 -17.61 7.02
N HIS A 239 -4.20 -16.40 6.88
CA HIS A 239 -4.95 -15.22 6.42
C HIS A 239 -5.34 -15.35 4.95
N ARG A 240 -4.47 -15.93 4.12
CA ARG A 240 -4.77 -16.21 2.72
C ARG A 240 -5.94 -17.18 2.58
N LEU A 241 -5.99 -18.27 3.35
CA LEU A 241 -7.09 -19.22 3.34
C LEU A 241 -8.44 -18.56 3.63
N LEU A 242 -8.52 -17.71 4.66
CA LEU A 242 -9.74 -16.96 4.96
C LEU A 242 -10.15 -16.04 3.79
N CYS A 243 -9.17 -15.36 3.20
CA CYS A 243 -9.37 -14.55 2.00
C CYS A 243 -9.88 -15.37 0.81
N ASP A 244 -9.34 -16.57 0.59
CA ASP A 244 -9.67 -17.46 -0.54
C ASP A 244 -11.10 -18.01 -0.40
N LEU A 245 -11.47 -18.40 0.82
CA LEU A 245 -12.83 -18.86 1.14
C LEU A 245 -13.85 -17.72 0.94
N ALA A 246 -13.53 -16.50 1.38
CA ALA A 246 -14.38 -15.33 1.16
C ALA A 246 -14.48 -14.98 -0.34
N HIS A 247 -13.36 -14.98 -1.06
CA HIS A 247 -13.31 -14.73 -2.51
C HIS A 247 -14.18 -15.74 -3.27
N THR A 248 -13.99 -17.03 -2.99
CA THR A 248 -14.74 -18.12 -3.63
C THR A 248 -16.25 -17.96 -3.42
N TYR A 249 -16.66 -17.63 -2.19
CA TYR A 249 -18.08 -17.37 -1.91
C TYR A 249 -18.62 -16.12 -2.62
N LEU A 250 -17.85 -15.03 -2.65
CA LEU A 250 -18.24 -13.81 -3.38
C LEU A 250 -18.45 -14.09 -4.87
N LEU A 251 -17.61 -14.92 -5.49
CA LEU A 251 -17.80 -15.36 -6.87
C LEU A 251 -19.05 -16.24 -7.02
N SER A 252 -19.31 -17.17 -6.08
CA SER A 252 -20.48 -18.07 -6.16
C SER A 252 -21.81 -17.32 -6.12
N ILE A 253 -21.87 -16.17 -5.46
CA ILE A 253 -23.05 -15.27 -5.45
C ILE A 253 -23.05 -14.24 -6.59
N LYS A 254 -22.21 -14.45 -7.62
CA LYS A 254 -22.09 -13.57 -8.80
C LYS A 254 -21.64 -12.14 -8.48
N ALA A 255 -20.89 -11.93 -7.40
CA ALA A 255 -20.25 -10.63 -7.17
C ALA A 255 -19.06 -10.46 -8.13
N THR A 256 -18.98 -9.32 -8.80
CA THR A 256 -17.93 -8.99 -9.76
C THR A 256 -16.71 -8.37 -9.06
N PRO A 257 -15.53 -9.00 -9.11
CA PRO A 257 -14.31 -8.43 -8.55
C PRO A 257 -13.72 -7.33 -9.46
N SER A 258 -13.13 -6.30 -8.85
CA SER A 258 -12.32 -5.30 -9.54
C SER A 258 -11.24 -4.74 -8.63
N SER A 259 -9.98 -4.95 -9.01
CA SER A 259 -8.83 -4.33 -8.36
C SER A 259 -8.50 -2.99 -9.00
N THR A 260 -8.37 -1.95 -8.20
CA THR A 260 -7.92 -0.62 -8.69
C THR A 260 -6.65 -0.14 -7.99
N THR A 261 -6.06 -0.97 -7.12
CA THR A 261 -4.73 -0.77 -6.50
C THR A 261 -4.08 -2.13 -6.27
N PHE A 262 -2.80 -2.17 -5.87
CA PHE A 262 -2.10 -3.43 -5.53
C PHE A 262 -2.46 -4.02 -4.16
N TRP A 263 -3.33 -3.36 -3.39
CA TRP A 263 -3.67 -3.78 -2.02
C TRP A 263 -5.16 -3.93 -1.77
N LYS A 264 -6.02 -3.85 -2.81
CA LYS A 264 -7.46 -4.05 -2.63
C LYS A 264 -8.16 -4.60 -3.87
N VAL A 265 -9.16 -5.45 -3.60
CA VAL A 265 -10.14 -5.96 -4.55
C VAL A 265 -11.52 -5.55 -4.05
N ASN A 266 -12.26 -4.80 -4.86
CA ASN A 266 -13.66 -4.47 -4.60
C ASN A 266 -14.57 -5.51 -5.24
N TYR A 267 -15.65 -5.87 -4.56
CA TYR A 267 -16.68 -6.79 -5.06
C TYR A 267 -18.00 -6.04 -5.14
N LYS A 268 -18.59 -6.04 -6.33
CA LYS A 268 -19.91 -5.44 -6.58
C LYS A 268 -20.93 -6.52 -6.89
N TYR A 269 -22.15 -6.37 -6.37
CA TYR A 269 -23.30 -7.20 -6.71
C TYR A 269 -24.40 -6.29 -7.26
N LYS A 270 -24.92 -6.61 -8.45
CA LYS A 270 -25.87 -5.75 -9.20
C LYS A 270 -25.42 -4.27 -9.26
N GLY A 271 -24.14 -4.03 -9.57
CA GLY A 271 -23.55 -2.68 -9.65
C GLY A 271 -23.25 -2.00 -8.31
N SER A 272 -23.82 -2.49 -7.20
CA SER A 272 -23.66 -1.94 -5.85
C SER A 272 -22.48 -2.54 -5.11
N GLN A 273 -21.78 -1.74 -4.28
CA GLN A 273 -20.68 -2.22 -3.46
C GLN A 273 -21.18 -3.24 -2.41
N LEU A 274 -20.58 -4.43 -2.42
CA LEU A 274 -20.88 -5.52 -1.49
C LEU A 274 -19.78 -5.70 -0.46
N ALA A 275 -18.54 -5.94 -0.92
CA ALA A 275 -17.42 -6.23 -0.05
C ALA A 275 -16.09 -5.74 -0.64
N GLN A 276 -15.07 -5.64 0.19
CA GLN A 276 -13.70 -5.34 -0.21
C GLN A 276 -12.73 -6.26 0.53
N ILE A 277 -11.87 -6.96 -0.21
CA ILE A 277 -10.70 -7.63 0.36
C ILE A 277 -9.50 -6.71 0.16
N SER A 278 -8.70 -6.49 1.20
CA SER A 278 -7.53 -5.61 1.13
C SER A 278 -6.44 -6.04 2.09
N THR A 279 -5.20 -5.61 1.81
CA THR A 279 -4.01 -5.93 2.58
C THR A 279 -3.27 -4.69 3.03
N GLU A 280 -2.73 -4.70 4.25
CA GLU A 280 -1.77 -3.71 4.75
C GLU A 280 -0.51 -4.43 5.20
N GLY A 281 0.37 -4.72 4.25
CA GLY A 281 1.45 -5.69 4.45
C GLY A 281 0.88 -7.08 4.66
N SER A 282 1.26 -7.73 5.75
CA SER A 282 0.76 -9.04 6.17
C SER A 282 -0.62 -8.98 6.82
N GLU A 283 -1.18 -7.79 7.09
CA GLU A 283 -2.52 -7.70 7.66
C GLU A 283 -3.60 -7.84 6.59
N MET A 284 -4.50 -8.81 6.76
CA MET A 284 -5.71 -8.90 5.95
C MET A 284 -6.84 -8.01 6.50
N ARG A 285 -7.67 -7.50 5.59
CA ARG A 285 -8.92 -6.79 5.88
C ARG A 285 -10.01 -7.18 4.89
N LEU A 286 -11.09 -7.77 5.40
CA LEU A 286 -12.33 -7.95 4.65
C LEU A 286 -13.36 -6.96 5.19
N THR A 287 -13.74 -6.00 4.36
CA THR A 287 -14.82 -5.05 4.68
C THR A 287 -16.11 -5.49 4.00
N ILE A 288 -17.17 -5.72 4.76
CA ILE A 288 -18.52 -5.92 4.24
C ILE A 288 -19.27 -4.59 4.38
N THR A 289 -19.79 -4.09 3.26
CA THR A 289 -20.62 -2.89 3.27
C THR A 289 -21.98 -3.26 3.85
N GLY A 290 -22.41 -2.66 4.96
CA GLY A 290 -23.80 -2.73 5.41
C GLY A 290 -24.63 -1.59 4.79
N THR A 291 -24.46 -0.38 5.32
CA THR A 291 -25.11 0.85 4.85
C THR A 291 -24.14 2.02 4.85
N TYR A 292 -24.42 3.03 4.04
CA TYR A 292 -23.73 4.32 4.06
C TYR A 292 -24.32 5.26 5.11
N HIS A 293 -23.63 6.35 5.41
CA HIS A 293 -24.06 7.31 6.43
C HIS A 293 -25.36 8.07 6.09
N TRP A 294 -25.78 8.07 4.83
CA TRP A 294 -27.05 8.64 4.38
C TRP A 294 -28.20 7.63 4.34
N ASP A 295 -27.93 6.34 4.56
CA ASP A 295 -28.96 5.30 4.56
C ASP A 295 -29.59 5.16 5.96
N SER A 296 -30.84 4.66 6.01
CA SER A 296 -31.49 4.33 7.29
C SER A 296 -30.75 3.18 8.01
N PRO A 297 -30.37 3.34 9.29
CA PRO A 297 -29.80 2.27 10.10
C PRO A 297 -30.72 1.04 10.26
N ALA A 298 -32.03 1.22 10.13
CA ALA A 298 -33.03 0.16 10.24
C ALA A 298 -32.80 -0.96 9.21
N LEU A 299 -32.27 -0.62 8.02
CA LEU A 299 -31.96 -1.59 6.96
C LEU A 299 -31.06 -2.73 7.45
N ILE A 300 -30.12 -2.42 8.35
CA ILE A 300 -29.21 -3.39 8.95
C ILE A 300 -29.76 -3.93 10.26
N ASN A 301 -30.27 -3.07 11.15
CA ASN A 301 -30.73 -3.50 12.47
C ASN A 301 -31.86 -4.52 12.43
N ASP A 302 -32.87 -4.31 11.58
CA ASP A 302 -34.03 -5.19 11.52
C ASP A 302 -33.67 -6.59 10.99
N ARG A 303 -32.63 -6.65 10.14
CA ARG A 303 -32.08 -7.91 9.62
C ARG A 303 -31.16 -8.60 10.62
N LEU A 304 -30.30 -7.84 11.31
CA LEU A 304 -29.42 -8.39 12.35
C LEU A 304 -30.22 -8.92 13.55
N ALA A 305 -31.28 -8.23 13.96
CA ALA A 305 -32.11 -8.63 15.11
C ALA A 305 -32.82 -9.99 14.90
N LYS A 306 -32.98 -10.43 13.64
CA LYS A 306 -33.56 -11.73 13.26
C LYS A 306 -32.52 -12.85 13.16
N MET A 307 -31.23 -12.53 13.26
CA MET A 307 -30.15 -13.53 13.22
C MET A 307 -29.93 -14.14 14.61
N ASP A 308 -29.32 -15.32 14.66
CA ASP A 308 -28.91 -15.94 15.92
C ASP A 308 -27.88 -15.10 16.70
N ASP A 309 -27.84 -15.32 18.01
CA ASP A 309 -26.95 -14.61 18.95
C ASP A 309 -25.48 -14.65 18.56
N THR A 310 -25.02 -15.76 17.97
CA THR A 310 -23.63 -15.92 17.52
C THR A 310 -23.31 -14.93 16.41
N THR A 311 -24.20 -14.83 15.41
CA THR A 311 -24.07 -13.87 14.30
C THR A 311 -24.14 -12.43 14.80
N GLN A 312 -25.05 -12.13 15.73
CA GLN A 312 -25.20 -10.80 16.32
C GLN A 312 -23.93 -10.37 17.09
N LYS A 313 -23.37 -11.25 17.92
CA LYS A 313 -22.10 -11.00 18.64
C LYS A 313 -20.95 -10.80 17.65
N PHE A 314 -20.84 -11.65 16.64
CA PHE A 314 -19.82 -11.54 15.60
C PHE A 314 -19.90 -10.19 14.87
N ALA A 315 -21.11 -9.74 14.52
CA ALA A 315 -21.34 -8.45 13.87
C ALA A 315 -20.86 -7.27 14.74
N LEU A 316 -21.20 -7.26 16.03
CA LEU A 316 -20.83 -6.20 16.97
C LEU A 316 -19.32 -6.12 17.24
N GLN A 317 -18.66 -7.28 17.29
CA GLN A 317 -17.20 -7.37 17.44
C GLN A 317 -16.45 -6.84 16.22
N ASN A 318 -17.04 -7.01 15.03
CA ASN A 318 -16.43 -6.65 13.76
C ASN A 318 -16.98 -5.35 13.16
N LEU A 319 -17.59 -4.46 13.93
CA LEU A 319 -17.99 -3.14 13.40
C LEU A 319 -16.78 -2.28 12.98
N LYS A 320 -16.93 -1.52 11.90
CA LYS A 320 -15.91 -0.58 11.42
C LYS A 320 -15.95 0.73 12.23
N TYR A 321 -15.36 0.69 13.42
CA TYR A 321 -15.26 1.84 14.31
C TYR A 321 -14.51 3.02 13.68
N CYS A 322 -14.98 4.24 13.96
CA CYS A 322 -14.25 5.43 13.56
C CYS A 322 -12.98 5.59 14.39
N ILE A 323 -11.86 5.74 13.70
CA ILE A 323 -10.54 5.94 14.32
C ILE A 323 -10.03 7.37 14.14
N ALA A 324 -10.86 8.32 13.69
CA ALA A 324 -10.45 9.69 13.36
C ALA A 324 -9.25 9.73 12.40
N CYS A 325 -9.36 9.04 11.26
CA CYS A 325 -8.22 8.76 10.38
C CYS A 325 -7.59 10.03 9.76
N SER A 326 -8.31 11.14 9.62
CA SER A 326 -7.79 12.47 9.29
C SER A 326 -8.54 13.56 10.06
N ALA A 327 -7.93 14.74 10.25
CA ALA A 327 -8.65 15.90 10.79
C ALA A 327 -9.71 16.45 9.81
N SER A 328 -9.61 16.11 8.52
CA SER A 328 -10.52 16.52 7.45
C SER A 328 -11.70 15.56 7.25
N HIS A 329 -11.53 14.27 7.56
CA HIS A 329 -12.63 13.33 7.62
C HIS A 329 -13.28 13.52 8.99
N GLY A 330 -14.53 13.98 9.00
CA GLY A 330 -15.28 14.24 10.22
C GLY A 330 -15.19 13.09 11.23
N LEU A 331 -15.54 13.43 12.47
CA LEU A 331 -15.41 12.64 13.67
C LEU A 331 -16.39 11.42 13.72
N GLY A 332 -16.49 10.62 12.65
CA GLY A 332 -17.44 9.51 12.50
C GLY A 332 -18.90 9.92 12.68
N ALA A 333 -19.81 8.96 12.68
CA ALA A 333 -21.20 9.18 13.08
C ALA A 333 -21.61 8.14 14.14
N PHE A 334 -22.55 8.53 15.01
CA PHE A 334 -23.12 7.62 16.00
C PHE A 334 -24.29 6.86 15.40
N PHE A 335 -24.29 5.53 15.54
CA PHE A 335 -25.34 4.64 15.12
C PHE A 335 -25.74 3.76 16.31
N THR A 336 -27.03 3.49 16.45
CA THR A 336 -27.51 2.45 17.36
C THR A 336 -27.55 1.14 16.60
N ILE A 337 -26.85 0.11 17.09
CA ILE A 337 -26.85 -1.24 16.50
C ILE A 337 -27.17 -2.25 17.58
N LEU A 338 -28.25 -3.01 17.39
CA LEU A 338 -28.75 -3.98 18.37
C LEU A 338 -28.86 -3.36 19.78
N GLY A 339 -29.48 -2.18 19.86
CA GLY A 339 -29.65 -1.42 21.10
C GLY A 339 -28.40 -0.70 21.63
N GLN A 340 -27.22 -0.88 21.01
CA GLN A 340 -25.97 -0.29 21.48
C GLN A 340 -25.54 0.90 20.64
N ARG A 341 -25.29 2.05 21.27
CA ARG A 341 -24.76 3.25 20.60
C ARG A 341 -23.26 3.08 20.29
N LYS A 342 -22.89 3.09 19.02
CA LYS A 342 -21.52 2.91 18.51
C LYS A 342 -21.12 4.06 17.59
N ARG A 343 -19.82 4.38 17.54
CA ARG A 343 -19.27 5.44 16.67
C ARG A 343 -18.52 4.83 15.48
N LEU A 344 -19.08 4.97 14.28
CA LEU A 344 -18.64 4.25 13.09
C LEU A 344 -18.12 5.18 11.98
N CYS A 345 -17.35 4.61 11.06
CA CYS A 345 -16.75 5.32 9.94
C CYS A 345 -17.58 5.12 8.66
N SER A 346 -18.07 6.22 8.07
CA SER A 346 -18.77 6.26 6.76
C SER A 346 -20.09 5.50 6.64
N GLY A 347 -20.56 4.86 7.71
CA GLY A 347 -21.81 4.10 7.75
C GLY A 347 -21.71 2.87 8.67
N ILE A 348 -22.66 1.95 8.54
CA ILE A 348 -22.61 0.65 9.22
C ILE A 348 -21.88 -0.33 8.31
N HIS A 349 -20.61 -0.56 8.57
CA HIS A 349 -19.79 -1.54 7.85
C HIS A 349 -19.17 -2.52 8.84
N PHE A 350 -18.88 -3.73 8.36
CA PHE A 350 -18.17 -4.73 9.13
C PHE A 350 -16.74 -4.82 8.62
N LEU A 351 -15.76 -4.74 9.51
CA LEU A 351 -14.33 -4.83 9.23
C LEU A 351 -13.76 -6.06 9.93
N ILE A 352 -13.62 -7.13 9.16
CA ILE A 352 -13.04 -8.40 9.56
C ILE A 352 -11.52 -8.28 9.42
N ARG A 353 -10.79 -8.60 10.50
CA ARG A 353 -9.35 -8.39 10.65
C ARG A 353 -8.61 -9.71 10.89
N HIS A 354 -7.28 -9.63 10.99
CA HIS A 354 -6.35 -10.74 11.22
C HIS A 354 -6.66 -11.71 12.39
N ARG A 355 -7.58 -11.36 13.30
CA ARG A 355 -7.99 -12.24 14.40
C ARG A 355 -9.04 -13.27 13.99
N CYS A 356 -9.68 -13.06 12.84
CA CYS A 356 -10.66 -14.00 12.31
C CYS A 356 -9.96 -15.15 11.59
N THR A 357 -10.57 -16.32 11.64
CA THR A 357 -10.06 -17.56 11.04
C THR A 357 -11.04 -18.12 10.01
N ALA A 358 -10.67 -19.22 9.34
CA ALA A 358 -11.57 -19.92 8.43
C ALA A 358 -12.90 -20.36 9.09
N GLU A 359 -12.92 -20.56 10.40
CA GLU A 359 -14.12 -20.93 11.16
C GLU A 359 -15.18 -19.82 11.19
N ASP A 360 -14.78 -18.56 10.97
CA ASP A 360 -15.69 -17.42 10.95
C ASP A 360 -16.49 -17.31 9.64
N ILE A 361 -16.08 -18.01 8.57
CA ILE A 361 -16.70 -17.95 7.23
C ILE A 361 -18.23 -18.07 7.25
N PRO A 362 -18.87 -18.98 8.03
CA PRO A 362 -20.33 -19.03 8.13
C PRO A 362 -20.96 -17.70 8.57
N GLN A 363 -20.34 -16.99 9.52
CA GLN A 363 -20.82 -15.68 9.98
C GLN A 363 -20.59 -14.59 8.93
N ILE A 364 -19.45 -14.65 8.23
CA ILE A 364 -19.12 -13.76 7.10
C ILE A 364 -20.18 -13.88 6.00
N LYS A 365 -20.56 -15.12 5.64
CA LYS A 365 -21.60 -15.40 4.65
C LYS A 365 -22.95 -14.78 5.07
N LYS A 366 -23.36 -14.94 6.33
CA LYS A 366 -24.60 -14.34 6.85
C LYS A 366 -24.60 -12.81 6.74
N LEU A 367 -23.48 -12.15 7.08
CA LEU A 367 -23.36 -10.69 6.94
C LEU A 367 -23.40 -10.24 5.48
N LEU A 368 -22.79 -10.99 4.56
CA LEU A 368 -22.90 -10.73 3.11
C LEU A 368 -24.36 -10.85 2.63
N MET A 369 -25.09 -11.88 3.09
CA MET A 369 -26.50 -12.08 2.74
C MET A 369 -27.40 -10.93 3.22
N ILE A 370 -27.11 -10.33 4.38
CA ILE A 370 -27.81 -9.12 4.82
C ILE A 370 -27.66 -8.00 3.78
N ARG A 371 -26.43 -7.74 3.31
CA ARG A 371 -26.19 -6.70 2.31
C ARG A 371 -26.84 -7.02 0.97
N ILE A 372 -26.80 -8.28 0.53
CA ILE A 372 -27.47 -8.72 -0.69
C ILE A 372 -28.98 -8.43 -0.60
N GLY A 373 -29.63 -8.80 0.50
CA GLY A 373 -31.05 -8.53 0.72
C GLY A 373 -31.39 -7.04 0.91
N ILE A 374 -30.41 -6.17 1.11
CA ILE A 374 -30.60 -4.71 1.03
C ILE A 374 -30.54 -4.25 -0.42
N ILE A 375 -29.53 -4.71 -1.19
CA ILE A 375 -29.36 -4.35 -2.60
C ILE A 375 -30.56 -4.83 -3.43
N ASP A 376 -31.03 -6.06 -3.20
CA ASP A 376 -32.17 -6.64 -3.91
C ASP A 376 -33.49 -5.91 -3.65
N ASN A 377 -33.62 -5.21 -2.52
CA ASN A 377 -34.82 -4.44 -2.17
C ASN A 377 -34.72 -2.95 -2.57
N GLN A 378 -33.57 -2.52 -3.12
CA GLN A 378 -33.32 -1.17 -3.66
C GLN A 378 -33.33 -1.15 -5.19
N SER A 379 -33.24 -2.33 -5.83
CA SER A 379 -33.31 -2.54 -7.28
C SER A 379 -34.76 -2.75 -7.69
#